data_AF-A0A4P7WF62-F1
#
_entry.id   AF-A0A4P7WF62-F1
#
_cell.length_a   1.000
_cell.length_b   1.000
_cell.length_c   1.000
_cell.angle_alpha   90.00
_cell.angle_beta   90.00
_cell.angle_gamma   90.00
#
_symmetry.space_group_name_H-M   'P 1'
#
loop_
_entity.id
_entity.type
_entity.pdbx_description
1 polymer ?
#
loop_
_entity_poly.entity_id
_entity_poly.type
_entity_poly.pdbx_seq_one_letter_code
_entity_poly.pdbx_strand_id
1 'polypeptide(L)'
;MPNSFNISNRISYFGKLPQYGDFLKGNLPEKVYITLDEWISTELREAQRHCGGHFDQKWLKAPIYYFALKKNNNLFQKSTFGVWMPSLDKANRPFPFLLFLFLPENIDFQEGINSTPQNLLQLSAINLHKILLGEIPFQDGLNLIAEHIEKTANIIEIKSNFWWSGDTFLENTTLPMKENFHLLLHSTP
;
A
#
# COMPACT_ATOMS: atom_id res chain seq x y z
N MET A 1 29.06 -10.22 13.95
CA MET A 1 28.21 -9.10 14.41
C MET A 1 26.93 -9.15 13.61
N PRO A 2 25.73 -9.15 14.21
CA PRO A 2 24.53 -9.03 13.40
C PRO A 2 24.53 -7.61 12.83
N ASN A 3 24.56 -7.51 11.49
CA ASN A 3 24.44 -6.24 10.77
C ASN A 3 23.24 -5.47 11.35
N SER A 4 23.47 -4.23 11.78
CA SER A 4 22.40 -3.29 12.10
C SER A 4 21.52 -3.15 10.85
N PHE A 5 20.37 -3.81 10.89
CA PHE A 5 19.44 -3.87 9.77
C PHE A 5 18.90 -2.45 9.55
N ASN A 6 19.29 -1.78 8.46
CA ASN A 6 18.82 -0.43 8.22
C ASN A 6 17.35 -0.47 7.76
N ILE A 7 16.46 -0.28 8.73
CA ILE A 7 15.02 -0.20 8.60
C ILE A 7 14.57 0.73 7.46
N SER A 8 15.30 1.84 7.24
CA SER A 8 14.95 2.82 6.20
C SER A 8 14.88 2.22 4.79
N ASN A 9 15.59 1.11 4.51
CA ASN A 9 15.54 0.42 3.22
C ASN A 9 14.41 -0.62 3.09
N ARG A 10 13.56 -0.79 4.11
CA ARG A 10 12.44 -1.76 4.09
C ARG A 10 11.09 -1.12 3.84
N ILE A 11 10.98 0.19 3.99
CA ILE A 11 9.74 0.91 3.75
C ILE A 11 9.91 1.77 2.51
N SER A 12 8.96 1.68 1.59
CA SER A 12 8.81 2.60 0.49
C SER A 12 7.41 3.17 0.47
N TYR A 13 7.25 4.36 -0.08
CA TYR A 13 5.95 4.99 -0.16
C TYR A 13 5.83 5.89 -1.38
N PHE A 14 4.60 6.04 -1.84
CA PHE A 14 4.25 6.96 -2.91
C PHE A 14 2.80 7.42 -2.77
N GLY A 15 2.55 8.72 -2.91
CA GLY A 15 1.21 9.24 -3.04
C GLY A 15 1.03 10.63 -2.47
N LYS A 16 -0.21 10.95 -2.10
CA LYS A 16 -0.59 12.24 -1.51
C LYS A 16 -1.13 12.07 -0.11
N LEU A 17 -0.87 13.07 0.73
CA LEU A 17 -1.41 13.18 2.08
C LEU A 17 -1.97 14.61 2.26
N PRO A 18 -3.07 14.81 3.01
CA PRO A 18 -3.74 16.10 3.13
C PRO A 18 -2.84 17.24 3.66
N GLN A 19 -1.82 16.89 4.45
CA GLN A 19 -0.89 17.85 5.05
C GLN A 19 0.15 18.39 4.05
N TYR A 20 0.31 17.74 2.89
CA TYR A 20 1.36 18.04 1.91
C TYR A 20 0.76 18.54 0.60
N GLY A 21 1.42 19.53 -0.02
CA GLY A 21 0.98 20.11 -1.30
C GLY A 21 1.40 19.29 -2.53
N ASP A 22 2.51 18.56 -2.40
CA ASP A 22 3.12 17.75 -3.45
C ASP A 22 3.10 16.26 -3.10
N PHE A 23 3.51 15.43 -4.07
CA PHE A 23 3.66 14.01 -3.88
C PHE A 23 4.76 13.69 -2.88
N LEU A 24 4.49 12.75 -1.99
CA LEU A 24 5.49 12.09 -1.17
C LEU A 24 6.00 10.87 -1.91
N LYS A 25 7.33 10.71 -1.95
CA LYS A 25 8.02 9.58 -2.53
C LYS A 25 9.24 9.24 -1.68
N GLY A 26 9.38 7.97 -1.31
CA GLY A 26 10.53 7.48 -0.55
C GLY A 26 10.91 6.07 -0.95
N ASN A 27 12.22 5.85 -1.12
CA ASN A 27 12.87 4.55 -1.32
C ASN A 27 12.37 3.70 -2.52
N LEU A 28 11.65 4.31 -3.48
CA LEU A 28 11.20 3.63 -4.69
C LEU A 28 12.21 3.79 -5.85
N PRO A 29 12.54 2.70 -6.56
CA PRO A 29 13.24 2.79 -7.84
C PRO A 29 12.43 3.65 -8.82
N GLU A 30 13.13 4.44 -9.64
CA GLU A 30 12.50 5.37 -10.59
C GLU A 30 11.51 4.68 -11.54
N LYS A 31 11.91 3.53 -12.10
CA LYS A 31 11.05 2.72 -12.99
C LYS A 31 9.74 2.31 -12.31
N VAL A 32 9.79 1.95 -11.03
CA VAL A 32 8.60 1.57 -10.25
C VAL A 32 7.71 2.77 -10.03
N TYR A 33 8.30 3.91 -9.67
CA TYR A 33 7.55 5.16 -9.53
C TYR A 33 6.78 5.53 -10.81
N ILE A 34 7.44 5.51 -11.97
CA ILE A 34 6.79 5.81 -13.26
C ILE A 34 5.64 4.85 -13.52
N THR A 35 5.87 3.54 -13.30
CA THR A 35 4.84 2.51 -13.50
C THR A 35 3.63 2.73 -12.57
N LEU A 36 3.86 3.09 -11.31
CA LEU A 36 2.79 3.36 -10.35
C LEU A 36 2.03 4.64 -10.69
N ASP A 37 2.72 5.71 -11.08
CA ASP A 37 2.11 6.99 -11.45
C ASP A 37 1.22 6.85 -12.69
N GLU A 38 1.72 6.17 -13.74
CA GLU A 38 0.96 5.89 -14.96
C GLU A 38 -0.27 5.03 -14.68
N TRP A 39 -0.12 3.98 -13.88
CA TRP A 39 -1.22 3.11 -13.46
C TRP A 39 -2.27 3.90 -12.69
N ILE A 40 -1.91 4.55 -11.58
CA ILE A 40 -2.86 5.30 -10.74
C ILE A 40 -3.56 6.38 -11.55
N SER A 41 -2.81 7.16 -12.33
CA SER A 41 -3.38 8.25 -13.12
C SER A 41 -4.35 7.74 -14.19
N THR A 42 -4.07 6.60 -14.81
CA THR A 42 -4.97 5.98 -15.79
C THR A 42 -6.24 5.51 -15.13
N GLU A 43 -6.11 4.81 -14.01
CA GLU A 43 -7.25 4.21 -13.34
C GLU A 43 -8.14 5.22 -12.62
N LEU A 44 -7.56 6.29 -12.06
CA LEU A 44 -8.33 7.41 -11.51
C LEU A 44 -9.15 8.12 -12.59
N ARG A 45 -8.58 8.33 -13.78
CA ARG A 45 -9.33 8.94 -14.91
C ARG A 45 -10.50 8.06 -15.34
N GLU A 46 -10.29 6.75 -15.45
CA GLU A 46 -11.37 5.82 -15.80
C GLU A 46 -12.44 5.76 -14.70
N ALA A 47 -12.05 5.76 -13.44
CA ALA A 47 -12.98 5.77 -12.31
C ALA A 47 -13.80 7.07 -12.26
N GLN A 48 -13.18 8.22 -12.49
CA GLN A 48 -13.86 9.52 -12.60
C GLN A 48 -14.89 9.50 -13.74
N ARG A 49 -14.51 8.97 -14.91
CA ARG A 49 -15.39 8.83 -16.07
C ARG A 49 -16.60 7.94 -15.77
N HIS A 50 -16.40 6.81 -15.07
CA HIS A 50 -17.47 5.89 -14.74
C HIS A 50 -18.38 6.36 -13.60
N CYS A 51 -17.81 6.98 -12.55
CA CYS A 51 -18.58 7.42 -11.38
C CYS A 51 -19.26 8.79 -11.59
N GLY A 52 -18.77 9.60 -12.52
CA GLY A 52 -19.27 10.95 -12.78
C GLY A 52 -19.29 11.79 -11.51
N GLY A 53 -20.39 12.51 -11.28
CA GLY A 53 -20.57 13.37 -10.10
C GLY A 53 -20.54 12.66 -8.74
N HIS A 54 -20.56 11.31 -8.70
CA HIS A 54 -20.45 10.54 -7.46
C HIS A 54 -19.00 10.17 -7.12
N PHE A 55 -18.02 10.53 -7.97
CA PHE A 55 -16.63 10.12 -7.80
C PHE A 55 -16.07 10.54 -6.45
N ASP A 56 -16.16 11.81 -6.06
CA ASP A 56 -15.57 12.31 -4.82
C ASP A 56 -16.16 11.62 -3.58
N GLN A 57 -17.48 11.39 -3.58
CA GLN A 57 -18.16 10.69 -2.49
C GLN A 57 -17.69 9.23 -2.39
N LYS A 58 -17.55 8.54 -3.53
CA LYS A 58 -17.05 7.15 -3.55
C LYS A 58 -15.58 7.07 -3.17
N TRP A 59 -14.76 8.00 -3.65
CA TRP A 59 -13.33 8.07 -3.36
C TRP A 59 -13.06 8.20 -1.85
N LEU A 60 -13.74 9.13 -1.18
CA LEU A 60 -13.55 9.35 0.27
C LEU A 60 -14.14 8.24 1.14
N LYS A 61 -15.02 7.40 0.59
CA LYS A 61 -15.60 6.22 1.26
C LYS A 61 -14.97 4.90 0.81
N ALA A 62 -14.01 4.96 -0.10
CA ALA A 62 -13.30 3.79 -0.57
C ALA A 62 -12.58 3.15 0.63
N PRO A 63 -12.57 1.81 0.74
CA PRO A 63 -11.94 1.18 1.88
C PRO A 63 -10.42 1.17 1.71
N ILE A 64 -9.71 0.89 2.81
CA ILE A 64 -8.27 0.64 2.77
C ILE A 64 -8.06 -0.74 2.18
N TYR A 65 -7.20 -0.83 1.17
CA TYR A 65 -6.78 -2.11 0.60
C TYR A 65 -5.40 -2.49 1.12
N TYR A 66 -5.26 -3.76 1.42
CA TYR A 66 -3.97 -4.38 1.66
C TYR A 66 -3.56 -5.16 0.42
N PHE A 67 -2.26 -5.31 0.21
CA PHE A 67 -1.76 -6.14 -0.86
C PHE A 67 -0.53 -6.95 -0.44
N ALA A 68 -0.37 -8.08 -1.10
CA ALA A 68 0.76 -8.98 -1.01
C ALA A 68 1.26 -9.26 -2.42
N LEU A 69 2.53 -8.99 -2.69
CA LEU A 69 3.17 -9.21 -3.97
C LEU A 69 4.30 -10.21 -3.81
N LYS A 70 4.28 -11.27 -4.62
CA LYS A 70 5.34 -12.27 -4.67
C LYS A 70 6.65 -11.65 -5.13
N LYS A 71 7.77 -12.25 -4.72
CA LYS A 71 9.09 -11.91 -5.27
C LYS A 71 9.10 -12.02 -6.80
N ASN A 72 9.94 -11.23 -7.46
CA ASN A 72 10.04 -11.16 -8.91
C ASN A 72 8.70 -10.84 -9.61
N ASN A 73 7.90 -9.95 -9.01
CA ASN A 73 6.75 -9.36 -9.69
C ASN A 73 7.21 -8.21 -10.62
N ASN A 74 6.27 -7.63 -11.38
CA ASN A 74 6.59 -6.59 -12.36
C ASN A 74 7.12 -5.28 -11.76
N LEU A 75 6.99 -5.08 -10.44
CA LEU A 75 7.47 -3.90 -9.73
C LEU A 75 8.76 -4.19 -8.95
N PHE A 76 8.82 -5.32 -8.25
CA PHE A 76 9.90 -5.59 -7.29
C PHE A 76 10.46 -7.00 -7.41
N GLN A 77 11.77 -7.12 -7.14
CA GLN A 77 12.45 -8.41 -7.00
C GLN A 77 12.18 -9.08 -5.65
N LYS A 78 11.77 -8.29 -4.64
CA LYS A 78 11.46 -8.77 -3.29
C LYS A 78 9.97 -9.03 -3.11
N SER A 79 9.65 -9.93 -2.19
CA SER A 79 8.29 -10.06 -1.68
C SER A 79 7.91 -8.80 -0.90
N THR A 80 6.71 -8.30 -1.14
CA THR A 80 6.26 -7.00 -0.63
C THR A 80 4.85 -7.12 -0.10
N PHE A 81 4.63 -6.64 1.12
CA PHE A 81 3.30 -6.32 1.62
C PHE A 81 3.07 -4.83 1.49
N GLY A 82 1.82 -4.40 1.51
CA GLY A 82 1.55 -2.98 1.57
C GLY A 82 0.12 -2.60 1.78
N VAL A 83 -0.06 -1.30 1.88
CA VAL A 83 -1.34 -0.63 2.08
C VAL A 83 -1.54 0.33 0.92
N TRP A 84 -2.73 0.31 0.37
CA TRP A 84 -3.26 1.33 -0.52
C TRP A 84 -4.44 1.97 0.19
N MET A 85 -4.47 3.29 0.24
CA MET A 85 -5.58 4.01 0.85
C MET A 85 -6.00 5.20 0.00
N PRO A 86 -7.31 5.49 -0.10
CA PRO A 86 -7.77 6.72 -0.70
C PRO A 86 -7.26 7.91 0.10
N SER A 87 -6.84 8.96 -0.60
CA SER A 87 -6.28 10.16 0.01
C SER A 87 -6.51 11.38 -0.88
N LEU A 88 -6.16 12.55 -0.36
CA LEU A 88 -6.18 13.84 -1.01
C LEU A 88 -4.84 14.54 -0.76
N ASP A 89 -4.45 15.49 -1.61
CA ASP A 89 -3.48 16.51 -1.20
C ASP A 89 -4.17 17.70 -0.53
N LYS A 90 -3.35 18.68 -0.10
CA LYS A 90 -3.80 19.95 0.47
C LYS A 90 -4.76 20.76 -0.43
N ALA A 91 -4.77 20.52 -1.74
CA ALA A 91 -5.67 21.17 -2.70
C ALA A 91 -6.93 20.33 -3.00
N ASN A 92 -7.18 19.28 -2.22
CA ASN A 92 -8.29 18.33 -2.38
C ASN A 92 -8.29 17.57 -3.70
N ARG A 93 -7.11 17.36 -4.32
CA ARG A 93 -7.01 16.54 -5.53
C ARG A 93 -6.90 15.05 -5.15
N PRO A 94 -7.80 14.18 -5.63
CA PRO A 94 -7.78 12.74 -5.36
C PRO A 94 -6.51 12.07 -5.88
N PHE A 95 -5.81 11.37 -4.97
CA PHE A 95 -4.74 10.45 -5.31
C PHE A 95 -4.46 9.57 -4.09
N PRO A 96 -4.26 8.26 -4.25
CA PRO A 96 -4.06 7.37 -3.12
C PRO A 96 -2.72 7.60 -2.43
N PHE A 97 -2.58 7.04 -1.24
CA PHE A 97 -1.27 6.82 -0.63
C PHE A 97 -0.97 5.33 -0.61
N LEU A 98 0.21 4.96 -1.10
CA LEU A 98 0.73 3.60 -1.10
C LEU A 98 1.92 3.49 -0.14
N LEU A 99 1.90 2.47 0.71
CA LEU A 99 3.00 2.06 1.55
C LEU A 99 3.40 0.64 1.19
N PHE A 100 4.70 0.43 1.01
CA PHE A 100 5.30 -0.85 0.65
C PHE A 100 6.27 -1.27 1.75
N LEU A 101 6.12 -2.51 2.21
CA LEU A 101 6.91 -3.15 3.25
C LEU A 101 7.65 -4.32 2.62
N PHE A 102 8.96 -4.19 2.45
CA PHE A 102 9.80 -5.24 1.90
C PHE A 102 10.19 -6.24 2.98
N LEU A 103 9.99 -7.52 2.68
CA LEU A 103 10.41 -8.62 3.51
C LEU A 103 11.93 -8.86 3.37
N PRO A 104 12.61 -9.37 4.42
CA PRO A 104 13.99 -9.81 4.32
C PRO A 104 14.12 -10.93 3.28
N GLU A 105 15.23 -10.95 2.53
CA GLU A 105 15.62 -12.09 1.72
C GLU A 105 16.20 -13.20 2.60
N ASN A 106 16.04 -14.46 2.18
CA ASN A 106 16.48 -15.72 2.83
C ASN A 106 15.65 -16.26 4.00
N ILE A 107 14.37 -16.58 3.78
CA ILE A 107 13.73 -17.65 4.56
C ILE A 107 12.83 -18.50 3.65
N ASP A 108 13.18 -19.77 3.47
CA ASP A 108 12.32 -20.82 2.89
C ASP A 108 11.35 -21.32 3.97
N PHE A 109 10.03 -21.35 3.71
CA PHE A 109 9.11 -22.25 4.41
C PHE A 109 7.73 -22.39 3.75
N GLN A 110 7.06 -23.51 4.10
CA GLN A 110 5.74 -23.96 3.66
C GLN A 110 4.56 -23.36 4.45
N GLU A 111 3.49 -23.07 3.71
CA GLU A 111 2.09 -22.87 4.06
C GLU A 111 1.63 -22.39 5.46
N GLY A 112 0.90 -21.27 5.40
CA GLY A 112 -0.03 -20.78 6.41
C GLY A 112 0.07 -19.28 6.52
N ILE A 113 -0.94 -18.52 6.07
CA ILE A 113 -1.09 -17.11 6.46
C ILE A 113 -1.51 -17.12 7.94
N ASN A 114 -0.59 -17.46 8.84
CA ASN A 114 -0.80 -17.32 10.28
C ASN A 114 -0.77 -15.81 10.60
N SER A 115 -1.64 -15.35 11.51
CA SER A 115 -1.96 -13.98 11.99
C SER A 115 -0.91 -12.84 11.97
N THR A 116 0.37 -13.15 11.79
CA THR A 116 1.53 -12.26 11.89
C THR A 116 1.61 -11.14 10.80
N PRO A 117 1.47 -11.39 9.48
CA PRO A 117 1.45 -10.32 8.48
C PRO A 117 0.18 -9.47 8.54
N GLN A 118 -0.94 -10.05 8.95
CA GLN A 118 -2.20 -9.33 9.10
C GLN A 118 -2.09 -8.25 10.19
N ASN A 119 -1.46 -8.57 11.33
CA ASN A 119 -1.21 -7.60 12.39
C ASN A 119 -0.31 -6.44 11.92
N LEU A 120 0.77 -6.73 11.20
CA LEU A 120 1.67 -5.70 10.68
C LEU A 120 0.97 -4.78 9.67
N LEU A 121 0.18 -5.35 8.77
CA LEU A 121 -0.60 -4.59 7.80
C LEU A 121 -1.68 -3.74 8.48
N GLN A 122 -2.38 -4.29 9.46
CA GLN A 122 -3.37 -3.57 10.23
C GLN A 122 -2.74 -2.39 11.00
N LEU A 123 -1.60 -2.61 11.65
CA LEU A 123 -0.86 -1.52 12.31
C LEU A 123 -0.37 -0.47 11.32
N SER A 124 0.07 -0.89 10.15
CA SER A 124 0.45 0.02 9.07
C SER A 124 -0.73 0.88 8.63
N ALA A 125 -1.90 0.28 8.42
CA ALA A 125 -3.12 1.02 8.09
C ALA A 125 -3.55 1.96 9.22
N ILE A 126 -3.49 1.54 10.48
CA ILE A 126 -3.80 2.40 11.64
C ILE A 126 -2.87 3.61 11.68
N ASN A 127 -1.55 3.39 11.58
CA ASN A 127 -0.58 4.48 11.64
C ASN A 127 -0.70 5.41 10.42
N LEU A 128 -0.92 4.87 9.22
CA LEU A 128 -1.22 5.69 8.05
C LEU A 128 -2.50 6.50 8.20
N HIS A 129 -3.55 5.93 8.81
CA HIS A 129 -4.78 6.67 9.09
C HIS A 129 -4.55 7.82 10.07
N LYS A 130 -3.78 7.59 11.15
CA LYS A 130 -3.36 8.65 12.08
C LYS A 130 -2.55 9.75 11.39
N ILE A 131 -1.65 9.37 10.49
CA ILE A 131 -0.89 10.32 9.65
C ILE A 131 -1.86 11.14 8.79
N LEU A 132 -2.80 10.49 8.11
CA LEU A 132 -3.80 11.16 7.26
C LEU A 132 -4.64 12.17 8.05
N LEU A 133 -5.00 11.84 9.29
CA LEU A 133 -5.74 12.73 10.18
C LEU A 133 -4.86 13.84 10.79
N GLY A 134 -3.54 13.79 10.60
CA GLY A 134 -2.60 14.73 11.19
C GLY A 134 -2.37 14.51 12.70
N GLU A 135 -2.79 13.36 13.23
CA GLU A 135 -2.66 13.02 14.66
C GLU A 135 -1.22 12.68 15.04
N ILE A 136 -0.45 12.14 14.08
CA ILE A 136 0.98 11.85 14.25
C ILE A 136 1.77 12.41 13.08
N PRO A 137 2.99 12.95 13.31
CA PRO A 137 3.88 13.33 12.22
C PRO A 137 4.20 12.16 11.30
N PHE A 138 4.38 12.43 10.01
CA PHE A 138 4.65 11.40 9.00
C PHE A 138 5.84 10.50 9.37
N GLN A 139 6.96 11.10 9.77
CA GLN A 139 8.17 10.34 10.10
C GLN A 139 7.98 9.46 11.34
N ASP A 140 7.24 9.94 12.34
CA ASP A 140 6.96 9.18 13.56
C ASP A 140 6.06 7.98 13.26
N GLY A 141 5.05 8.17 12.40
CA GLY A 141 4.21 7.08 11.90
C GLY A 141 5.01 6.03 11.14
N LEU A 142 5.95 6.45 10.28
CA LEU A 142 6.85 5.52 9.59
C LEU A 142 7.73 4.74 10.57
N ASN A 143 8.27 5.40 11.60
CA ASN A 143 9.11 4.77 12.63
C ASN A 143 8.34 3.70 13.42
N LEU A 144 7.08 3.97 13.79
CA LEU A 144 6.21 3.00 14.49
C LEU A 144 5.95 1.75 13.64
N ILE A 145 5.75 1.91 12.32
CA ILE A 145 5.58 0.79 11.39
C ILE A 145 6.87 -0.02 11.31
N ALA A 146 7.98 0.67 11.15
CA ALA A 146 9.33 0.13 11.07
C ALA A 146 9.69 -0.78 12.25
N GLU A 147 9.51 -0.32 13.49
CA GLU A 147 9.77 -1.09 14.70
C GLU A 147 8.97 -2.41 14.74
N HIS A 148 7.77 -2.41 14.16
CA HIS A 148 6.93 -3.60 14.11
C HIS A 148 7.41 -4.60 13.05
N ILE A 149 7.90 -4.13 11.90
CA ILE A 149 8.50 -4.99 10.87
C ILE A 149 9.65 -5.82 11.47
N GLU A 150 10.49 -5.23 12.31
CA GLU A 150 11.62 -5.92 12.95
C GLU A 150 11.16 -7.09 13.83
N LYS A 151 10.11 -6.87 14.62
CA LYS A 151 9.56 -7.87 15.55
C LYS A 151 8.75 -8.95 14.84
N THR A 152 8.27 -8.68 13.63
CA THR A 152 7.36 -9.53 12.84
C THR A 152 8.10 -10.35 11.79
N ALA A 153 9.43 -10.23 11.68
CA ALA A 153 10.24 -10.78 10.58
C ALA A 153 10.40 -12.31 10.54
N ASN A 154 9.33 -13.07 10.83
CA ASN A 154 9.23 -14.48 10.54
C ASN A 154 8.30 -14.74 9.34
N ILE A 155 8.93 -15.17 8.25
CA ILE A 155 8.56 -16.28 7.37
C ILE A 155 7.14 -16.27 6.77
N ILE A 156 6.95 -15.57 5.64
CA ILE A 156 5.79 -15.79 4.75
C ILE A 156 6.29 -15.84 3.31
N GLU A 157 6.13 -16.98 2.65
CA GLU A 157 6.24 -17.06 1.19
C GLU A 157 4.93 -16.60 0.55
N ILE A 158 5.00 -15.51 -0.21
CA ILE A 158 3.88 -15.04 -1.03
C ILE A 158 3.92 -15.81 -2.35
N LYS A 159 3.04 -16.81 -2.51
CA LYS A 159 2.98 -17.66 -3.71
C LYS A 159 2.31 -16.96 -4.91
N SER A 160 1.39 -16.04 -4.65
CA SER A 160 0.62 -15.29 -5.65
C SER A 160 0.45 -13.83 -5.24
N ASN A 161 0.20 -12.95 -6.20
CA ASN A 161 -0.13 -11.56 -5.90
C ASN A 161 -1.61 -11.47 -5.53
N PHE A 162 -1.94 -10.74 -4.48
CA PHE A 162 -3.33 -10.51 -4.14
C PHE A 162 -3.55 -9.18 -3.42
N TRP A 163 -4.76 -8.66 -3.57
CA TRP A 163 -5.26 -7.47 -2.88
C TRP A 163 -6.52 -7.83 -2.09
N TRP A 164 -6.73 -7.21 -0.94
CA TRP A 164 -7.93 -7.45 -0.16
C TRP A 164 -8.38 -6.26 0.67
N SER A 165 -9.68 -6.19 0.90
CA SER A 165 -10.31 -5.26 1.84
C SER A 165 -11.63 -5.85 2.31
N GLY A 166 -11.77 -6.08 3.62
CA GLY A 166 -12.91 -6.83 4.17
C GLY A 166 -13.05 -8.19 3.45
N ASP A 167 -14.22 -8.43 2.89
CA ASP A 167 -14.54 -9.65 2.13
C ASP A 167 -14.15 -9.56 0.63
N THR A 168 -13.69 -8.40 0.16
CA THR A 168 -13.26 -8.23 -1.24
C THR A 168 -11.85 -8.75 -1.42
N PHE A 169 -11.65 -9.62 -2.42
CA PHE A 169 -10.36 -10.26 -2.71
C PHE A 169 -10.07 -10.25 -4.22
N LEU A 170 -8.89 -9.76 -4.60
CA LEU A 170 -8.40 -9.75 -6.00
C LEU A 170 -7.16 -10.62 -6.10
N GLU A 171 -7.29 -11.79 -6.74
CA GLU A 171 -6.20 -12.74 -6.93
C GLU A 171 -5.35 -12.45 -8.16
N ASN A 172 -4.13 -12.98 -8.15
CA ASN A 172 -3.15 -12.94 -9.24
C ASN A 172 -2.92 -11.55 -9.84
N THR A 173 -3.06 -10.51 -9.01
CA THR A 173 -3.10 -9.12 -9.45
C THR A 173 -1.93 -8.35 -8.84
N THR A 174 -0.98 -7.91 -9.68
CA THR A 174 0.09 -7.00 -9.23
C THR A 174 -0.46 -5.60 -9.02
N LEU A 175 -1.07 -5.05 -10.07
CA LEU A 175 -1.74 -3.75 -10.09
C LEU A 175 -3.16 -3.97 -10.65
N PRO A 176 -4.23 -3.65 -9.90
CA PRO A 176 -5.60 -3.77 -10.39
C PRO A 176 -5.85 -2.92 -11.64
N MET A 177 -6.21 -3.56 -12.75
CA MET A 177 -6.58 -2.86 -14.00
C MET A 177 -8.00 -2.29 -13.92
N LYS A 178 -8.39 -1.40 -14.85
CA LYS A 178 -9.70 -0.72 -14.90
C LYS A 178 -10.92 -1.59 -14.63
N GLU A 179 -10.92 -2.83 -15.12
CA GLU A 179 -12.03 -3.75 -14.92
C GLU A 179 -12.21 -4.11 -13.45
N ASN A 180 -11.15 -4.02 -12.63
CA ASN A 180 -11.15 -4.33 -11.21
C ASN A 180 -10.85 -3.11 -10.33
N PHE A 181 -10.31 -2.03 -10.89
CA PHE A 181 -9.94 -0.84 -10.10
C PHE A 181 -11.15 -0.19 -9.46
N HIS A 182 -12.30 -0.22 -10.13
CA HIS A 182 -13.55 0.26 -9.54
C HIS A 182 -13.89 -0.47 -8.22
N LEU A 183 -13.49 -1.74 -8.05
CA LEU A 183 -13.65 -2.49 -6.81
C LEU A 183 -12.88 -1.83 -5.66
N LEU A 184 -11.76 -1.15 -5.96
CA LEU A 184 -11.04 -0.37 -4.94
C LEU A 184 -11.86 0.80 -4.38
N LEU A 185 -12.90 1.24 -5.10
CA LEU A 185 -13.77 2.36 -4.71
C LEU A 185 -15.08 1.92 -4.05
N HIS A 186 -15.33 0.62 -3.98
CA HIS A 186 -16.52 0.07 -3.35
C HIS A 186 -16.19 -0.34 -1.91
N SER A 187 -16.83 0.34 -0.95
CA SER A 187 -17.06 -0.25 0.36
C SER A 187 -18.05 -1.40 0.17
N THR A 188 -17.78 -2.59 0.70
CA THR A 188 -18.85 -3.58 0.87
C THR A 188 -19.99 -2.93 1.67
N PRO A 189 -21.26 -3.11 1.25
CA PRO A 189 -22.41 -2.48 1.89
C PRO A 189 -22.58 -2.85 3.36
#